data_AF-A0A0F9CT22-F1
#
_entry.id   AF-A0A0F9CT22-F1
#
_cell.length_a   1.000
_cell.length_b   1.000
_cell.length_c   1.000
_cell.angle_alpha   90.00
_cell.angle_beta   90.00
_cell.angle_gamma   90.00
#
_symmetry.space_group_name_H-M   'P 1'
#
loop_
_entity.id
_entity.type
_entity.pdbx_description
1 polymer ?
#
loop_
_entity_poly.entity_id
_entity_poly.type
_entity_poly.pdbx_seq_one_letter_code
_entity_poly.pdbx_strand_id
1 'polypeptide(L)' 'MAGIDVHVIVEDIATKLVTYESIELHRSDTLTGAYSLVETETLVADTFYYTINNSGGDLNKWYKYRFH' A
#
# COMPACT_ATOMS: atom_id res chain seq x y z
N MET A 1 4.88 17.11 -6.66
CA MET A 1 3.97 16.07 -7.18
C MET A 1 2.67 16.20 -6.40
N ALA A 2 1.51 16.16 -7.05
CA ALA A 2 0.24 16.11 -6.33
C ALA A 2 0.04 14.68 -5.80
N GLY A 3 -0.42 14.53 -4.56
CA GLY A 3 -0.62 13.23 -3.93
C GLY A 3 0.30 12.96 -2.74
N ILE A 4 0.34 11.69 -2.32
CA ILE A 4 1.21 11.18 -1.26
C ILE A 4 1.88 9.87 -1.70
N ASP A 5 3.09 9.64 -1.21
CA ASP A 5 3.81 8.38 -1.40
C ASP A 5 3.79 7.59 -0.09
N VAL A 6 3.35 6.33 -0.16
CA VAL A 6 3.37 5.40 0.96
C VAL A 6 4.52 4.43 0.78
N HIS A 7 5.49 4.48 1.70
CA HIS A 7 6.61 3.55 1.72
C HIS A 7 6.27 2.33 2.56
N VAL A 8 6.35 1.15 1.96
CA VAL A 8 6.14 -0.14 2.62
C VAL A 8 7.40 -0.98 2.49
N ILE A 9 7.90 -1.50 3.62
CA ILE A 9 9.06 -2.38 3.67
C ILE A 9 8.57 -3.80 3.91
N VAL A 10 8.94 -4.71 3.02
CA VAL A 10 8.60 -6.13 3.09
C VAL A 10 9.88 -6.92 3.34
N GLU A 11 10.17 -7.22 4.61
CA GLU A 11 11.44 -7.86 5.00
C GLU A 11 11.54 -9.32 4.54
N ASP A 12 10.41 -10.03 4.45
CA ASP A 12 10.34 -11.46 4.09
C ASP A 12 9.58 -11.67 2.77
N ILE A 13 10.10 -11.09 1.69
CA ILE A 13 9.43 -11.10 0.38
C ILE A 13 9.23 -12.50 -0.17
N ALA A 14 10.22 -13.39 0.00
CA ALA A 14 10.15 -14.76 -0.50
C ALA A 14 8.98 -15.52 0.12
N THR A 15 8.77 -15.40 1.43
CA THR A 15 7.63 -16.04 2.11
C THR A 15 6.31 -15.38 1.75
N LYS A 16 6.28 -14.05 1.56
CA LYS A 16 5.05 -13.35 1.18
C LYS A 16 4.56 -13.76 -0.21
N LEU A 17 5.46 -13.93 -1.17
CA LEU A 17 5.14 -14.36 -2.53
C LEU A 17 4.56 -15.78 -2.62
N VAL A 18 4.67 -16.60 -1.57
CA VAL A 18 4.03 -17.92 -1.51
C VAL A 18 2.51 -17.79 -1.32
N THR A 19 2.05 -16.71 -0.72
CA THR A 19 0.67 -16.55 -0.26
C THR A 19 -0.07 -15.37 -0.90
N TYR A 20 0.67 -14.32 -1.28
CA TYR A 20 0.11 -13.04 -1.73
C TYR A 20 0.78 -12.61 -3.04
N GLU A 21 0.02 -11.93 -3.88
CA GLU A 21 0.46 -11.44 -5.19
C GLU A 21 0.72 -9.93 -5.17
N SER A 22 0.12 -9.20 -4.24
CA SER A 22 0.16 -7.74 -4.23
C SER A 22 0.05 -7.10 -2.85
N ILE A 23 0.37 -5.81 -2.80
CA ILE A 23 0.10 -4.90 -1.69
C ILE A 23 -1.04 -3.98 -2.15
N GLU A 24 -2.12 -4.00 -1.41
CA GLU A 24 -3.23 -3.07 -1.62
C GLU A 24 -3.14 -1.91 -0.64
N LEU A 25 -3.21 -0.68 -1.16
CA LEU A 25 -3.33 0.53 -0.37
C LEU A 25 -4.79 0.96 -0.29
N HIS A 26 -5.28 1.12 0.93
CA HIS A 26 -6.63 1.56 1.23
C HIS A 26 -6.61 2.91 1.94
N ARG A 27 -7.62 3.74 1.67
CA ARG A 27 -7.75 5.10 2.19
C ARG A 27 -9.10 5.33 2.85
N SER A 28 -9.12 6.16 3.89
CA SER A 28 -10.33 6.65 4.57
C SER A 28 -10.19 8.14 4.93
N ASP A 29 -11.33 8.83 4.98
CA ASP A 29 -11.41 10.22 5.45
C ASP A 29 -11.32 10.32 6.99
N THR A 30 -11.58 9.23 7.71
CA THR A 30 -11.52 9.17 9.17
C THR A 30 -10.78 7.92 9.65
N LEU A 31 -10.20 7.98 10.84
CA LEU A 31 -9.41 6.86 11.42
C LEU A 31 -10.21 5.56 11.57
N THR A 32 -11.49 5.68 11.94
CA THR A 32 -12.40 4.55 12.20
C THR A 32 -13.42 4.35 11.08
N GLY A 33 -13.27 5.06 9.96
CA GLY A 33 -14.17 5.02 8.83
C GLY A 33 -14.01 3.78 7.95
N ALA A 34 -14.77 3.77 6.85
CA ALA A 34 -14.65 2.76 5.82
C ALA A 34 -13.41 3.03 4.96
N TYR A 35 -12.53 2.05 4.91
CA TYR A 35 -11.34 2.07 4.06
C TYR A 35 -11.70 1.51 2.68
N SER A 36 -11.41 2.28 1.63
CA SER A 36 -11.60 1.86 0.24
C SER A 36 -10.25 1.67 -0.44
N LEU A 37 -10.14 0.65 -1.29
CA LEU A 37 -8.96 0.42 -2.12
C LEU A 37 -8.73 1.64 -3.02
N VAL A 38 -7.49 2.13 -3.06
CA VAL A 38 -7.11 3.27 -3.90
C VAL A 38 -5.95 2.95 -4.84
N GLU A 39 -5.02 2.09 -4.45
CA GLU A 39 -3.88 1.68 -5.29
C GLU A 39 -3.51 0.22 -5.00
N THR A 40 -2.87 -0.43 -5.96
CA THR A 40 -2.33 -1.78 -5.82
C THR A 40 -0.93 -1.82 -6.40
N GLU A 41 0.00 -2.46 -5.69
CA GLU A 41 1.38 -2.65 -6.09
C GLU A 41 1.70 -4.15 -6.12
N THR A 42 2.23 -4.65 -7.24
CA THR A 42 2.55 -6.08 -7.38
C THR A 42 3.78 -6.43 -6.56
N LEU A 43 3.72 -7.55 -5.84
CA LEU A 43 4.90 -8.08 -5.15
C LEU A 43 5.86 -8.69 -6.18
N VAL A 44 7.13 -8.35 -6.07
CA VAL A 44 8.18 -8.83 -6.97
C VAL A 44 9.29 -9.48 -6.17
N ALA A 45 9.82 -10.59 -6.68
CA ALA A 45 10.97 -11.27 -6.06
C ALA A 45 12.14 -10.30 -5.89
N ASP A 46 12.89 -10.47 -4.80
CA ASP A 46 14.03 -9.63 -4.43
C ASP A 46 13.73 -8.12 -4.28
N THR A 47 12.45 -7.73 -4.25
CA THR A 47 12.01 -6.35 -4.01
C THR A 47 11.47 -6.20 -2.59
N PHE A 48 12.20 -5.46 -1.76
CA PHE A 48 11.91 -5.29 -0.34
C PHE A 48 11.33 -3.91 0.01
N TYR A 49 11.48 -2.93 -0.90
CA TYR A 49 11.07 -1.55 -0.68
C TYR A 49 10.06 -1.16 -1.75
N TYR A 50 8.83 -0.91 -1.33
CA TYR A 50 7.74 -0.51 -2.21
C TYR A 50 7.37 0.94 -1.92
N THR A 51 7.15 1.70 -2.99
CA THR A 51 6.64 3.07 -2.91
C THR A 51 5.35 3.13 -3.71
N ILE A 52 4.23 3.25 -3.02
CA ILE A 52 2.90 3.29 -3.62
C ILE A 52 2.48 4.75 -3.71
N ASN A 53 2.38 5.27 -4.93
CA ASN A 53 1.93 6.65 -5.17
C ASN A 53 0.39 6.69 -5.21
N ASN A 54 -0.23 7.46 -4.31
CA ASN A 54 -1.64 7.81 -4.43
C ASN A 54 -1.76 9.26 -4.91
N SER A 55 -1.95 9.43 -6.22
CA SER A 55 -2.03 10.74 -6.87
C SER A 55 -3.20 11.60 -6.38
N GLY A 56 -4.31 10.97 -6.00
CA GLY A 56 -5.47 11.61 -5.38
C GLY A 56 -5.38 11.74 -3.85
N GLY A 57 -4.22 11.44 -3.27
CA GLY A 57 -3.97 11.40 -1.84
C GLY A 57 -3.72 12.78 -1.23
N ASP A 58 -4.05 12.90 0.04
CA ASP A 58 -3.75 14.08 0.87
C ASP A 58 -3.22 13.62 2.24
N LEU A 59 -2.41 14.47 2.89
CA LEU A 59 -1.81 14.19 4.20
C LEU A 59 -2.83 14.13 5.35
N ASN A 60 -4.03 14.70 5.18
CA ASN A 60 -5.10 14.67 6.17
C ASN A 60 -6.03 13.45 6.02
N LYS A 61 -5.62 12.45 5.23
CA LYS A 61 -6.34 11.17 5.07
C LYS A 61 -5.63 10.05 5.82
N TRP A 62 -6.38 8.99 6.09
CA TRP A 62 -5.86 7.80 6.74
C TRP A 62 -5.58 6.72 5.72
N TYR A 63 -4.41 6.11 5.81
CA TYR A 63 -3.98 5.06 4.89
C TYR A 63 -3.70 3.77 5.65
N LYS A 64 -4.06 2.63 5.05
CA LYS A 64 -3.73 1.28 5.52
C LYS A 64 -3.31 0.47 4.31
N TYR A 65 -2.32 -0.39 4.48
CA TYR A 65 -2.00 -1.38 3.46
C TYR A 65 -2.36 -2.78 3.94
N ARG A 66 -2.60 -3.69 3.01
CA ARG A 66 -2.68 -5.13 3.27
C ARG A 66 -2.05 -5.92 2.14
N PHE A 67 -1.63 -7.14 2.43
CA PHE A 67 -1.24 -8.09 1.39
C PHE A 67 -2.50 -8.78 0.85
N HIS A 68 -2.56 -8.94 -0.47
CA HIS A 68 -3.64 -9.61 -1.19
C HIS A 68 -3.10 -10.74 -2.05
#